data_AF-A0A932LFH3-F1
#
_entry.id   AF-A0A932LFH3-F1
#
_cell.length_a   1.000
_cell.length_b   1.000
_cell.length_c   1.000
_cell.angle_alpha   90.00
_cell.angle_beta   90.00
_cell.angle_gamma   90.00
#
_symmetry.space_group_name_H-M   'P 1'
#
loop_
_entity.id
_entity.type
_entity.pdbx_description
1 polymer ?
#
loop_
_entity_poly.entity_id
_entity_poly.type
_entity_poly.pdbx_seq_one_letter_code
_entity_poly.pdbx_strand_id
1 'polypeptide(L)'
;MALGEEQVLSPRLRELLGISPGDAGVMASMIRRGINTPWTSSVGRLFDAVAALVIGAHSVSYEGEAAAWLEAVADSDETGGYPLGFHQPSPPAPLPGGKRGDGTVGDALVPRTDWRPMLKPDLRGLTTTDV
;
A
#
# COMPACT_ATOMS: atom_id res chain seq x y z
N MET A 1 -10.25 -10.12 7.30
CA MET A 1 -9.95 -8.96 6.44
C MET A 1 -8.58 -9.23 5.86
N ALA A 2 -8.48 -9.59 4.57
CA ALA A 2 -7.21 -9.91 3.94
C ALA A 2 -6.36 -8.63 3.84
N LEU A 3 -5.14 -8.65 4.37
CA LEU A 3 -4.21 -7.53 4.51
C LEU A 3 -3.15 -7.48 3.39
N GLY A 4 -3.31 -8.28 2.33
CA GLY A 4 -2.33 -8.41 1.25
C GLY A 4 -1.54 -9.73 1.27
N GLU A 5 -1.74 -10.57 2.28
CA GLU A 5 -1.00 -11.83 2.46
C GLU A 5 -1.23 -12.85 1.32
N GLU A 6 -2.40 -12.85 0.69
CA GLU A 6 -2.69 -13.70 -0.46
C GLU A 6 -1.92 -13.25 -1.70
N GLN A 7 -1.74 -11.94 -1.86
CA GLN A 7 -1.01 -11.36 -2.98
C GLN A 7 0.47 -11.69 -2.89
N VAL A 8 1.07 -11.68 -1.70
CA VAL A 8 2.48 -12.09 -1.49
C VAL A 8 2.73 -13.55 -1.90
N LEU A 9 1.71 -14.40 -1.79
CA LEU A 9 1.80 -15.81 -2.21
C LEU A 9 1.60 -16.01 -3.72
N SER A 10 1.11 -14.99 -4.45
CA SER A 10 0.88 -15.06 -5.90
C SER A 10 2.17 -15.46 -6.64
N PRO A 11 2.13 -16.53 -7.47
CA PRO A 11 3.28 -16.92 -8.29
C PRO A 11 3.81 -15.79 -9.17
N ARG A 12 2.90 -15.04 -9.80
CA ARG A 12 3.25 -13.93 -10.69
C ARG A 12 3.97 -12.80 -9.95
N LEU A 13 3.47 -12.44 -8.76
CA LEU A 13 4.12 -11.39 -7.97
C LEU A 13 5.50 -11.82 -7.47
N ARG A 14 5.64 -13.09 -7.06
CA ARG A 14 6.91 -13.66 -6.63
C ARG A 14 7.94 -13.68 -7.76
N GLU A 15 7.52 -14.05 -8.97
CA GLU A 15 8.38 -14.05 -10.15
C GLU A 15 8.84 -12.63 -10.50
N LEU A 16 7.92 -11.66 -10.55
CA LEU A 16 8.25 -10.26 -10.83
C LEU A 16 9.22 -9.66 -9.81
N LEU A 17 9.12 -10.05 -8.54
CA LEU A 17 9.95 -9.51 -7.46
C LEU A 17 11.16 -10.38 -7.11
N GLY A 18 11.37 -11.52 -7.79
CA GLY A 18 12.46 -12.46 -7.48
C GLY A 18 12.39 -13.07 -6.08
N ILE A 19 11.19 -13.18 -5.50
CA ILE A 19 10.99 -13.64 -4.12
C ILE A 19 10.85 -15.16 -4.08
N SER A 20 11.63 -15.83 -3.22
CA SER A 20 11.53 -17.28 -3.05
C SER A 20 10.18 -17.68 -2.40
N PRO A 21 9.66 -18.89 -2.67
CA PRO A 21 8.44 -19.37 -2.01
C PRO A 21 8.56 -19.41 -0.47
N GLY A 22 9.76 -19.69 0.05
CA GLY A 22 10.04 -19.72 1.48
C GLY A 22 9.91 -18.33 2.12
N ASP A 23 10.56 -17.32 1.52
CA ASP A 23 10.53 -15.94 2.01
C ASP A 23 9.11 -15.36 1.92
N ALA A 24 8.40 -15.64 0.83
CA ALA A 24 6.99 -15.26 0.68
C ALA A 24 6.10 -15.87 1.77
N GLY A 25 6.33 -17.14 2.13
CA GLY A 25 5.62 -17.81 3.22
C GLY A 25 5.88 -17.16 4.59
N VAL A 26 7.13 -16.76 4.85
CA VAL A 26 7.50 -16.04 6.07
C VAL A 26 6.81 -14.66 6.11
N MET A 27 6.89 -13.88 5.02
CA MET A 27 6.24 -12.58 4.93
C MET A 27 4.72 -12.66 5.10
N ALA A 28 4.05 -13.61 4.46
CA ALA A 28 2.62 -13.84 4.64
C ALA A 28 2.26 -14.19 6.10
N SER A 29 3.12 -14.96 6.78
CA SER A 29 2.97 -15.25 8.21
C SER A 29 3.12 -13.99 9.08
N MET A 30 4.12 -13.16 8.79
CA MET A 30 4.35 -11.88 9.49
C MET A 30 3.16 -10.94 9.34
N ILE A 31 2.65 -10.76 8.11
CA ILE A 31 1.47 -9.93 7.79
C ILE A 31 0.24 -10.42 8.56
N ARG A 32 -0.08 -11.72 8.49
CA ARG A 32 -1.24 -12.29 9.19
C ARG A 32 -1.16 -12.12 10.71
N ARG A 33 0.05 -12.15 11.26
CA ARG A 33 0.28 -12.05 12.71
C ARG A 33 0.55 -10.62 13.18
N GLY A 34 0.64 -9.65 12.27
CA GLY A 34 0.96 -8.26 12.60
C GLY A 34 2.38 -8.05 13.14
N ILE A 35 3.33 -8.93 12.80
CA ILE A 35 4.71 -8.88 13.32
C ILE A 35 5.57 -8.07 12.36
N ASN A 36 6.10 -6.92 12.81
CA ASN A 36 6.90 -6.00 11.99
C ASN A 36 6.21 -5.54 10.70
N THR A 37 4.88 -5.49 10.70
CA THR A 37 4.06 -5.05 9.56
C THR A 37 3.16 -3.88 9.96
N PRO A 38 3.73 -2.69 10.28
CA PRO A 38 2.94 -1.52 10.61
C PRO A 38 2.14 -1.05 9.39
N TRP A 39 0.93 -0.56 9.63
CA TRP A 39 0.11 0.06 8.60
C TRP A 39 0.72 1.40 8.17
N THR A 40 0.80 1.62 6.86
CA THR A 40 1.29 2.88 6.29
C THR A 40 0.36 3.40 5.20
N SER A 41 0.18 4.72 5.16
CA SER A 41 -0.43 5.44 4.04
C SER A 41 0.61 6.31 3.32
N SER A 42 1.90 6.00 3.45
CA SER A 42 2.99 6.74 2.80
C SER A 42 2.92 6.61 1.28
N VAL A 43 2.89 7.76 0.60
CA VAL A 43 3.01 7.83 -0.86
C VAL A 43 4.37 7.31 -1.34
N GLY A 44 5.45 7.56 -0.59
CA GLY A 44 6.78 7.05 -0.93
C GLY A 44 6.83 5.53 -0.96
N ARG A 45 6.18 4.85 -0.01
CA ARG A 45 6.09 3.38 0.00
C ARG A 45 5.26 2.83 -1.16
N LEU A 46 4.27 3.58 -1.64
CA LEU A 46 3.53 3.24 -2.85
C LEU A 46 4.45 3.34 -4.09
N PHE A 47 5.20 4.43 -4.25
CA PHE A 47 6.10 4.63 -5.38
C PHE A 47 7.27 3.63 -5.37
N ASP A 48 7.84 3.32 -4.21
CA ASP A 48 8.86 2.27 -4.09
C ASP A 48 8.33 0.90 -4.56
N ALA A 49 7.08 0.56 -4.22
CA ALA A 49 6.45 -0.68 -4.67
C ALA A 49 6.22 -0.69 -6.18
N VAL A 50 5.77 0.43 -6.77
CA VAL A 50 5.63 0.56 -8.23
C VAL A 50 6.99 0.46 -8.92
N ALA A 51 8.02 1.12 -8.40
CA ALA A 51 9.38 1.05 -8.93
C ALA A 51 9.94 -0.37 -8.90
N ALA A 52 9.74 -1.11 -7.80
CA ALA A 52 10.13 -2.51 -7.71
C ALA A 52 9.44 -3.39 -8.76
N LEU A 53 8.17 -3.10 -9.09
CA LEU A 53 7.39 -3.87 -10.06
C LEU A 53 7.71 -3.51 -11.52
N VAL A 54 7.91 -2.23 -11.82
CA VAL A 54 8.03 -1.73 -13.20
C VAL A 54 9.47 -1.71 -13.67
N ILE A 55 10.41 -1.32 -12.79
CA ILE A 55 11.82 -1.14 -13.13
C ILE A 55 12.79 -1.99 -12.31
N GLY A 56 12.30 -2.87 -11.43
CA GLY A 56 13.14 -3.80 -10.67
C GLY A 56 14.01 -3.13 -9.60
N ALA A 57 13.57 -1.99 -9.06
CA ALA A 57 14.29 -1.29 -7.98
C ALA A 57 14.13 -2.03 -6.63
N HIS A 58 14.89 -3.11 -6.43
CA HIS A 58 14.77 -3.97 -5.22
C HIS A 58 15.58 -3.48 -4.01
N SER A 59 16.55 -2.59 -4.21
CA SER A 59 17.40 -2.05 -3.14
C SER A 59 17.63 -0.56 -3.35
N VAL A 60 17.70 0.18 -2.25
CA VAL A 60 18.00 1.61 -2.24
C VAL A 60 19.13 1.90 -1.25
N SER A 61 19.96 2.88 -1.59
CA SER A 61 21.07 3.43 -0.84
C SER A 61 20.68 4.71 -0.09
N TYR A 62 19.64 5.42 -0.54
CA TYR A 62 19.12 6.63 0.11
C TYR A 62 17.59 6.75 0.02
N GLU A 63 17.03 7.65 0.82
CA GLU A 63 15.58 7.89 0.85
C GLU A 63 15.09 8.54 -0.44
N GLY A 64 14.11 7.90 -1.09
CA GLY A 64 13.50 8.41 -2.33
C GLY A 64 14.21 7.97 -3.63
N GLU A 65 15.25 7.14 -3.56
CA GLU A 65 15.99 6.68 -4.74
C GLU A 65 15.11 5.97 -5.77
N ALA A 66 14.31 4.99 -5.34
CA ALA A 66 13.45 4.22 -6.24
C ALA A 66 12.38 5.11 -6.90
N ALA A 67 11.79 6.05 -6.14
CA ALA A 67 10.85 7.02 -6.68
C ALA A 67 11.50 7.96 -7.71
N ALA A 68 12.72 8.45 -7.44
CA ALA A 68 13.45 9.32 -8.37
C ALA A 68 13.82 8.57 -9.67
N TRP A 69 14.21 7.30 -9.58
CA TRP A 69 14.47 6.48 -10.77
C TRP A 69 13.20 6.22 -11.57
N LEU A 70 12.08 5.94 -10.89
CA LEU A 70 10.79 5.77 -11.54
C LEU A 70 10.35 7.03 -12.28
N GLU A 71 10.54 8.20 -11.69
CA GLU A 71 10.28 9.50 -12.33
C GLU A 71 11.18 9.70 -13.56
N ALA A 72 12.46 9.36 -13.48
CA ALA A 72 13.41 9.54 -14.57
C ALA A 72 13.12 8.69 -15.81
N VAL A 73 12.45 7.55 -15.65
CA VAL A 73 12.05 6.67 -16.77
C VAL A 73 10.60 6.88 -17.22
N ALA A 74 9.81 7.65 -16.47
CA ALA A 74 8.42 7.92 -16.81
C ALA A 74 8.33 8.79 -18.07
N ASP A 75 7.27 8.58 -18.85
CA ASP A 75 6.96 9.43 -19.99
C ASP A 75 6.59 10.84 -19.51
N SER A 76 7.36 11.85 -19.93
CA SER A 76 7.14 13.24 -19.53
C SER A 76 5.89 13.87 -20.13
N ASP A 77 5.34 13.27 -21.19
CA ASP A 77 4.12 13.74 -21.85
C ASP A 77 2.85 13.10 -21.25
N GLU A 78 2.98 12.14 -20.34
CA GLU A 78 1.84 11.52 -19.66
C GLU A 78 1.18 12.52 -18.68
N THR A 79 -0.13 12.70 -18.82
CA THR A 79 -0.92 13.66 -18.02
C THR A 79 -2.12 13.02 -17.33
N GLY A 80 -2.26 11.70 -17.45
CA GLY A 80 -3.24 10.90 -16.75
C GLY A 80 -3.06 10.94 -15.23
N GLY A 81 -4.16 10.69 -14.51
CA GLY A 81 -4.15 10.66 -13.05
C GLY A 81 -5.24 9.75 -12.50
N TYR A 82 -4.95 9.15 -11.35
CA TYR A 82 -5.94 8.36 -10.62
C TYR A 82 -6.83 9.30 -9.79
N PRO A 83 -8.17 9.20 -9.89
CA PRO A 83 -9.06 10.00 -9.06
C PRO A 83 -8.95 9.56 -7.60
N LEU A 84 -8.34 10.40 -6.77
CA LEU A 84 -8.27 10.21 -5.31
C LEU A 84 -9.34 11.05 -4.63
N GLY A 85 -10.33 10.38 -4.03
CA GLY A 85 -11.37 11.04 -3.26
C GLY A 85 -10.89 11.39 -1.86
N PHE A 86 -11.14 12.62 -1.41
CA PHE A 86 -10.97 12.99 -0.01
C PHE A 86 -12.18 12.52 0.81
N HIS A 87 -11.96 11.60 1.75
CA HIS A 87 -12.97 11.21 2.73
C HIS A 87 -12.71 11.94 4.04
N GLN A 88 -13.57 12.88 4.41
CA GLN A 88 -13.54 13.44 5.75
C GLN A 88 -14.09 12.38 6.72
N PRO A 89 -13.33 11.97 7.76
CA PRO A 89 -13.88 11.05 8.74
C PRO A 89 -15.10 11.71 9.38
N SER A 90 -16.26 11.03 9.32
CA SER A 90 -17.44 11.48 10.05
C SER A 90 -17.10 11.52 11.54
N PRO A 91 -17.50 12.57 12.29
CA PRO A 91 -17.30 12.56 13.73
C PRO A 91 -17.94 11.30 14.33
N PRO A 92 -17.29 10.65 15.31
CA PRO A 92 -17.84 9.46 15.92
C PRO A 92 -19.24 9.76 16.44
N ALA A 93 -20.17 8.80 16.26
CA ALA A 93 -21.52 8.93 16.80
C ALA A 93 -21.44 9.26 18.30
N PRO A 94 -22.26 10.19 18.82
CA PRO A 94 -22.26 10.49 20.24
C PRO A 94 -22.49 9.19 21.02
N LEU A 95 -21.54 8.84 21.90
CA LEU A 95 -21.72 7.70 22.78
C LEU A 95 -22.99 7.94 23.63
N PRO A 96 -23.96 7.00 23.67
CA PRO A 96 -25.14 7.17 24.50
C PRO A 96 -24.72 7.28 25.98
N GLY A 97 -24.95 8.45 26.58
CA GLY A 97 -24.65 8.74 27.99
C GLY A 97 -23.25 9.29 28.29
N GLY A 98 -22.40 9.56 27.30
CA GLY A 98 -21.05 10.10 27.52
C GLY A 98 -21.04 11.60 27.82
N LYS A 99 -20.48 12.03 28.96
CA LYS A 99 -20.14 13.45 29.18
C LYS A 99 -19.11 13.87 28.13
N ARG A 100 -19.26 15.09 27.58
CA ARG A 100 -18.27 15.71 26.69
C ARG A 100 -16.91 15.74 27.41
N GLY A 101 -16.01 14.85 27.01
CA GLY A 101 -14.61 14.90 27.40
C GLY A 101 -13.94 16.14 26.83
N ASP A 102 -12.93 16.60 27.53
CA ASP A 102 -12.09 17.78 27.27
C ASP A 102 -11.17 17.58 26.05
N GLY A 103 -11.74 17.37 24.87
CA GLY A 103 -11.10 17.70 23.59
C GLY A 103 -9.72 17.07 23.32
N THR A 104 -9.30 16.01 24.01
CA THR A 104 -8.06 15.29 23.68
C THR A 104 -8.33 14.37 22.50
N VAL A 105 -8.36 14.97 21.32
CA VAL A 105 -8.51 14.30 20.02
C VAL A 105 -7.15 13.70 19.63
N GLY A 106 -6.74 12.65 20.33
CA GLY A 106 -5.37 12.09 20.21
C GLY A 106 -5.14 11.20 18.99
N ASP A 107 -6.13 10.43 18.54
CA ASP A 107 -5.94 9.40 17.50
C ASP A 107 -6.96 9.44 16.35
N ALA A 108 -8.07 10.17 16.50
CA ALA A 108 -9.21 10.11 15.57
C ALA A 108 -9.12 11.05 14.36
N LEU A 109 -8.06 11.87 14.26
CA LEU A 109 -7.94 12.91 13.24
C LEU A 109 -6.78 12.72 12.26
N VAL A 110 -6.03 11.62 12.29
CA VAL A 110 -4.98 11.41 11.27
C VAL A 110 -5.66 11.08 9.94
N PRO A 111 -5.57 11.96 8.93
CA PRO A 111 -6.13 11.67 7.62
C PRO A 111 -5.43 10.43 7.06
N ARG A 112 -6.19 9.41 6.69
CA ARG A 112 -5.66 8.20 6.05
C ARG A 112 -6.02 8.23 4.58
N THR A 113 -5.01 8.28 3.73
CA THR A 113 -5.20 8.12 2.29
C THR A 113 -5.51 6.66 1.99
N ASP A 114 -6.67 6.38 1.40
CA ASP A 114 -7.00 5.05 0.89
C ASP A 114 -6.43 4.90 -0.52
N TRP A 115 -5.34 4.14 -0.65
CA TRP A 115 -4.68 3.86 -1.93
C TRP A 115 -5.38 2.74 -2.75
N ARG A 116 -6.40 2.06 -2.20
CA ARG A 116 -7.10 0.97 -2.91
C ARG A 116 -7.64 1.36 -4.29
N PRO A 117 -8.13 2.59 -4.55
CA PRO A 117 -8.57 2.99 -5.89
C PRO A 117 -7.45 2.94 -6.94
N MET A 118 -6.20 3.19 -6.55
CA MET A 118 -5.04 3.06 -7.44
C MET A 118 -4.61 1.60 -7.65
N LEU A 119 -4.82 0.74 -6.65
CA LEU A 119 -4.39 -0.66 -6.68
C LEU A 119 -5.41 -1.61 -7.35
N LYS A 120 -6.71 -1.34 -7.23
CA LYS A 120 -7.78 -2.23 -7.73
C LYS A 120 -7.91 -2.38 -9.27
N PRO A 121 -7.59 -1.38 -10.10
CA PRO A 121 -7.61 -1.54 -11.56
C PRO A 121 -6.52 -2.51 -12.04
N ASP A 122 -5.29 -2.36 -11.53
CA ASP A 122 -4.10 -3.01 -12.09
C ASP A 122 -3.76 -4.37 -11.44
N LEU A 123 -4.16 -4.59 -10.18
CA LEU A 123 -3.92 -5.88 -9.53
C LEU A 123 -4.77 -7.02 -10.10
N ARG A 124 -5.82 -6.76 -10.89
CA ARG A 124 -6.64 -7.83 -11.51
C ARG A 124 -5.84 -8.71 -12.46
N GLY A 125 -4.83 -8.15 -13.13
CA GLY A 125 -3.89 -8.91 -13.96
C GLY A 125 -2.86 -9.71 -13.15
N LEU A 126 -2.61 -9.31 -11.89
CA LEU A 126 -1.66 -9.97 -10.98
C LEU A 126 -2.29 -11.08 -10.13
N THR A 127 -3.63 -11.14 -10.07
CA THR A 127 -4.42 -12.12 -9.30
C THR A 127 -5.23 -13.09 -10.17
N THR A 128 -5.27 -12.89 -11.48
CA THR A 128 -5.99 -13.78 -12.39
C THR A 128 -5.20 -15.06 -12.60
N THR A 129 -5.69 -16.13 -11.98
CA THR A 129 -5.46 -17.50 -12.42
C THR A 129 -6.53 -17.76 -13.48
N ASP A 130 -6.29 -17.35 -14.72
CA ASP A 130 -7.06 -17.86 -15.84
C ASP A 130 -6.32 -19.12 -16.33
N VAL A 131 -6.89 -20.27 -15.98
CA VAL A 131 -6.75 -21.54 -16.70
C VAL A 131 -7.94 -21.66 -17.62
#